data_AF-A0AAV2QE69-F1
#
_entry.id   AF-A0AAV2QE69-F1
#
_cell.length_a   1.000
_cell.length_b   1.000
_cell.length_c   1.000
_cell.angle_alpha   90.00
_cell.angle_beta   90.00
_cell.angle_gamma   90.00
#
_symmetry.space_group_name_H-M   'P 1'
#
loop_
_entity.id
_entity.type
_entity.pdbx_description
1 polymer ?
#
loop_
_entity_poly.entity_id
_entity_poly.type
_entity_poly.pdbx_seq_one_letter_code
_entity_poly.pdbx_strand_id
1 'polypeptide(L)'
;ELFKGTSPGFFVEAGAHDGEYISNTLYLERKLGWSGLLVEVDRELYKMLLKKNRKSWSSNSCLATEPYPHQAILRSTMRAFEESVGNTARGSLLGIAMEEPTEKLGFAEYQLSQCLPLYTLLKAIGKDHVDLISLDVEGAEMGVLKSLPWHKMTVDVWMIEHRSINQEGNLFNQLDQNFISWFESLGYNLYAERWSYSDYVFIRNGTPVHERAFTFQNGKLESKKNIG
;
A
#
# COMPACT_ATOMS: atom_id res chain seq x y z
N GLU A 1 -2.52 12.18 -12.26
CA GLU A 1 -3.00 12.32 -13.65
C GLU A 1 -3.69 11.07 -14.20
N LEU A 2 -3.24 9.85 -13.85
CA LEU A 2 -3.72 8.56 -14.38
C LEU A 2 -5.26 8.38 -14.42
N PHE A 3 -5.97 8.90 -13.41
CA PHE A 3 -7.43 8.76 -13.25
C PHE A 3 -8.20 10.07 -13.48
N LYS A 4 -7.55 11.13 -13.99
CA LYS A 4 -8.24 12.40 -14.22
C LYS A 4 -9.20 12.26 -15.40
N GLY A 5 -10.47 12.59 -15.20
CA GLY A 5 -11.50 12.52 -16.24
C GLY A 5 -12.04 11.11 -16.51
N THR A 6 -11.69 10.12 -15.70
CA THR A 6 -12.28 8.77 -15.77
C THR A 6 -13.54 8.70 -14.91
N SER A 7 -14.37 7.68 -15.14
CA SER A 7 -15.44 7.32 -14.20
C SER A 7 -14.87 7.00 -12.81
N PRO A 8 -15.66 7.16 -11.74
CA PRO A 8 -15.24 6.75 -10.40
C PRO A 8 -14.95 5.25 -10.34
N GLY A 9 -13.85 4.89 -9.68
CA GLY A 9 -13.41 3.52 -9.46
C GLY A 9 -13.54 3.08 -7.99
N PHE A 10 -12.98 1.90 -7.71
CA PHE A 10 -12.86 1.32 -6.38
C PHE A 10 -11.38 1.20 -5.98
N PHE A 11 -11.02 1.70 -4.80
CA PHE A 11 -9.66 1.58 -4.27
C PHE A 11 -9.56 0.68 -3.04
N VAL A 12 -8.35 0.20 -2.75
CA VAL A 12 -7.94 -0.29 -1.43
C VAL A 12 -6.73 0.52 -0.96
N GLU A 13 -6.74 0.93 0.30
CA GLU A 13 -5.57 1.50 0.98
C GLU A 13 -5.29 0.67 2.23
N ALA A 14 -4.20 -0.10 2.20
CA ALA A 14 -3.68 -0.82 3.34
C ALA A 14 -2.50 -0.02 3.92
N GLY A 15 -2.53 0.21 5.23
CA GLY A 15 -1.74 1.26 5.88
C GLY A 15 -2.48 2.60 5.89
N ALA A 16 -3.80 2.59 6.11
CA ALA A 16 -4.63 3.80 5.97
C ALA A 16 -4.39 4.85 7.07
N HIS A 17 -3.58 4.56 8.08
CA HIS A 17 -3.20 5.47 9.16
C HIS A 17 -4.43 6.11 9.82
N ASP A 18 -4.44 7.44 9.99
CA ASP A 18 -5.56 8.20 10.57
C ASP A 18 -6.67 8.48 9.54
N GLY A 19 -6.58 7.91 8.33
CA GLY A 19 -7.56 8.06 7.26
C GLY A 19 -7.45 9.34 6.42
N GLU A 20 -6.55 10.28 6.73
CA GLU A 20 -6.39 11.50 5.93
C GLU A 20 -4.95 11.95 5.77
N TYR A 21 -4.16 11.92 6.84
CA TYR A 21 -2.74 12.22 6.81
C TYR A 21 -2.08 11.24 5.84
N ILE A 22 -1.27 11.79 4.92
CA ILE A 22 -0.53 11.05 3.88
C ILE A 22 -1.35 10.07 3.03
N SER A 23 -2.68 10.17 3.03
CA SER A 23 -3.53 9.20 2.33
C SER A 23 -3.38 9.29 0.81
N ASN A 24 -3.13 8.14 0.18
CA ASN A 24 -3.03 7.99 -1.26
C ASN A 24 -4.40 8.01 -1.96
N THR A 25 -5.49 7.79 -1.22
CA THR A 25 -6.84 7.63 -1.81
C THR A 25 -7.82 8.76 -1.47
N LEU A 26 -7.47 9.64 -0.52
CA LEU A 26 -8.35 10.73 -0.07
C LEU A 26 -8.81 11.64 -1.22
N TYR A 27 -7.89 11.96 -2.14
CA TYR A 27 -8.21 12.76 -3.32
C TYR A 27 -9.21 12.04 -4.24
N LEU A 28 -9.02 10.74 -4.46
CA LEU A 28 -9.91 9.94 -5.32
C LEU A 28 -11.33 9.91 -4.75
N GLU A 29 -11.46 9.68 -3.44
CA GLU A 29 -12.75 9.69 -2.77
C GLU A 29 -13.43 11.06 -2.84
N ARG A 30 -12.73 12.12 -2.40
CA ARG A 30 -13.34 13.45 -2.22
C ARG A 30 -13.55 14.23 -3.50
N LYS A 31 -12.71 14.01 -4.52
CA LYS A 31 -12.70 14.82 -5.75
C LYS A 31 -13.12 14.06 -6.97
N LEU A 32 -12.88 12.75 -7.03
CA LEU A 32 -13.25 11.92 -8.17
C LEU A 32 -14.45 11.01 -7.87
N GLY A 33 -15.01 11.07 -6.66
CA GLY A 33 -16.21 10.30 -6.28
C GLY A 33 -15.96 8.80 -6.14
N TRP A 34 -14.70 8.38 -6.00
CA TRP A 34 -14.36 6.97 -5.81
C TRP A 34 -14.88 6.49 -4.46
N SER A 35 -15.04 5.17 -4.35
CA SER A 35 -15.29 4.49 -3.08
C SER A 35 -14.17 3.47 -2.84
N GLY A 36 -14.02 2.96 -1.63
CA GLY A 36 -12.96 1.99 -1.41
C GLY A 36 -12.96 1.36 -0.03
N LEU A 37 -11.92 0.58 0.22
CA LEU A 37 -11.66 -0.08 1.49
C LEU A 37 -10.37 0.49 2.12
N LEU A 38 -10.47 0.94 3.36
CA LEU A 38 -9.34 1.35 4.18
C LEU A 38 -8.99 0.23 5.18
N VAL A 39 -7.75 -0.21 5.22
CA VAL A 39 -7.27 -1.24 6.15
C VAL A 39 -6.18 -0.64 7.04
N GLU A 40 -6.40 -0.65 8.35
CA GLU A 40 -5.44 -0.14 9.33
C GLU A 40 -5.39 -1.09 10.53
N VAL A 41 -4.21 -1.58 10.87
CA VAL A 41 -4.00 -2.58 11.92
C VAL A 41 -3.86 -1.92 13.29
N ASP A 42 -3.24 -0.74 13.39
CA ASP A 42 -3.06 -0.02 14.65
C ASP A 42 -4.41 0.49 15.17
N ARG A 43 -4.77 0.09 16.39
CA ARG A 43 -6.08 0.40 16.99
C ARG A 43 -6.28 1.89 17.23
N GLU A 44 -5.24 2.63 17.59
CA GLU A 44 -5.36 4.06 17.89
C GLU A 44 -5.47 4.87 16.60
N LEU A 45 -4.67 4.55 15.59
CA LEU A 45 -4.81 5.15 14.25
C LEU A 45 -6.18 4.82 13.65
N TYR A 46 -6.65 3.58 13.76
CA TYR A 46 -7.98 3.20 13.27
C TYR A 46 -9.11 3.98 13.98
N LYS A 47 -9.02 4.20 15.31
CA LYS A 47 -9.98 5.06 16.02
C LYS A 47 -9.97 6.50 15.49
N MET A 48 -8.81 7.03 15.09
CA MET A 48 -8.71 8.34 14.46
C MET A 48 -9.34 8.33 13.07
N LEU A 49 -9.09 7.29 12.27
CA LEU A 49 -9.68 7.06 10.95
C LEU A 49 -11.21 7.09 11.00
N LEU A 50 -11.82 6.39 11.96
CA LEU A 50 -13.27 6.39 12.12
C LEU A 50 -13.86 7.79 12.33
N LYS A 51 -13.14 8.69 13.01
CA LYS A 51 -13.60 10.08 13.25
C LYS A 51 -13.57 10.94 11.98
N LYS A 52 -12.86 10.52 10.93
CA LYS A 52 -12.78 11.26 9.66
C LYS A 52 -14.02 11.12 8.80
N ASN A 53 -14.89 10.15 9.09
CA ASN A 53 -16.11 9.86 8.32
C ASN A 53 -15.83 9.71 6.81
N ARG A 54 -14.74 9.00 6.46
CA ARG A 54 -14.43 8.62 5.07
C ARG A 54 -15.61 7.85 4.48
N LYS A 55 -15.96 8.14 3.22
CA LYS A 55 -17.05 7.46 2.50
C LYS A 55 -16.59 6.14 1.89
N SER A 56 -15.97 5.32 2.74
CA SER A 56 -15.30 4.07 2.38
C SER A 56 -15.54 3.02 3.45
N TRP A 57 -15.51 1.75 3.06
CA TRP A 57 -15.43 0.65 4.03
C TRP A 57 -14.12 0.76 4.81
N SER A 58 -14.10 0.26 6.03
CA SER A 58 -12.88 0.22 6.83
C SER A 58 -12.76 -1.09 7.61
N SER A 59 -11.53 -1.55 7.84
CA SER A 59 -11.24 -2.75 8.63
C SER A 59 -10.10 -2.50 9.60
N ASN A 60 -10.31 -2.81 10.88
CA ASN A 60 -9.23 -2.84 11.88
C ASN A 60 -8.58 -4.22 11.90
N SER A 61 -7.75 -4.49 10.90
CA SER A 61 -7.07 -5.77 10.71
C SER A 61 -5.75 -5.54 9.99
N CYS A 62 -4.80 -6.45 10.17
CA CYS A 62 -3.72 -6.59 9.19
C CYS A 62 -4.24 -7.29 7.93
N LEU A 63 -3.52 -7.13 6.81
CA LEU A 63 -3.68 -8.05 5.69
C LEU A 63 -2.91 -9.33 6.00
N ALA A 64 -3.55 -10.48 5.74
CA ALA A 64 -2.92 -11.77 5.97
C ALA A 64 -1.79 -12.01 4.97
N THR A 65 -0.67 -12.52 5.46
CA THR A 65 0.42 -13.10 4.65
C THR A 65 0.19 -14.57 4.28
N GLU A 66 -0.98 -15.11 4.62
CA GLU A 66 -1.40 -16.48 4.40
C GLU A 66 -2.78 -16.48 3.71
N PRO A 67 -3.14 -17.53 2.95
CA PRO A 67 -4.43 -17.59 2.26
C PRO A 67 -5.64 -17.80 3.20
N TYR A 68 -5.42 -17.79 4.52
CA TYR A 68 -6.42 -17.96 5.57
C TYR A 68 -6.21 -16.94 6.71
N PRO A 69 -7.27 -16.61 7.47
CA PRO A 69 -7.15 -15.75 8.64
C PRO A 69 -6.19 -16.31 9.70
N HIS A 70 -5.37 -15.44 10.27
CA HIS A 70 -4.47 -15.76 11.38
C HIS A 70 -4.25 -14.54 12.26
N GLN A 71 -3.48 -14.67 13.33
CA GLN A 71 -3.11 -13.56 14.20
C GLN A 71 -1.62 -13.23 14.05
N ALA A 72 -1.29 -11.95 14.14
CA ALA A 72 0.08 -11.46 14.16
C ALA A 72 0.25 -10.42 15.28
N ILE A 73 1.49 -10.25 15.74
CA ILE A 73 1.83 -9.23 16.72
C ILE A 73 2.36 -8.01 15.95
N LEU A 74 1.64 -6.90 16.07
CA LEU A 74 2.11 -5.59 15.65
C LEU A 74 2.97 -5.01 16.78
N ARG A 75 4.18 -4.55 16.44
CA ARG A 75 5.01 -3.75 17.35
C ARG A 75 4.87 -2.28 16.96
N SER A 76 4.24 -1.48 17.81
CA SER A 76 4.15 -0.04 17.65
C SER A 76 5.20 0.63 18.54
N THR A 77 5.85 1.67 18.02
CA THR A 77 6.73 2.51 18.84
C THR A 77 6.01 3.81 19.13
N MET A 78 5.52 3.96 20.36
CA MET A 78 5.05 5.27 20.82
C MET A 78 6.28 6.11 21.13
N ARG A 79 6.53 7.15 20.33
CA ARG A 79 7.48 8.19 20.75
C ARG A 79 6.89 8.86 21.98
N ALA A 80 7.59 8.78 23.12
CA ALA A 80 7.21 9.53 24.31
C ALA A 80 7.12 11.01 23.93
N PHE A 81 5.99 11.62 24.26
CA PHE A 81 5.59 12.97 23.90
C PHE A 81 6.69 14.02 24.13
N GLU A 82 7.03 14.77 23.08
CA GLU A 82 7.27 16.21 23.19
C GLU A 82 6.26 16.92 22.29
N GLU A 83 5.61 17.92 22.86
CA GLU A 83 4.37 18.60 22.42
C GLU A 83 4.49 19.44 21.13
N SER A 84 5.46 19.15 20.27
CA SER A 84 5.61 19.84 19.00
C SER A 84 6.17 18.90 17.93
N VAL A 85 5.47 18.85 16.80
CA VAL A 85 5.79 18.11 15.56
C VAL A 85 5.27 16.66 15.53
N GLY A 86 4.02 16.53 15.08
CA GLY A 86 3.52 15.42 14.24
C GLY A 86 3.75 13.98 14.73
N ASN A 87 2.75 13.45 15.45
CA ASN A 87 2.61 12.03 15.78
C ASN A 87 2.95 11.13 14.58
N THR A 88 4.14 10.55 14.60
CA THR A 88 4.59 9.49 13.69
C THR A 88 4.77 8.23 14.52
N ALA A 89 3.65 7.58 14.87
CA ALA A 89 3.68 6.19 15.30
C ALA A 89 3.82 5.36 14.02
N ARG A 90 4.98 4.75 13.80
CA ARG A 90 5.16 3.72 12.77
C ARG A 90 5.07 2.36 13.46
N GLY A 91 4.05 1.59 13.10
CA GLY A 91 3.88 0.21 13.54
C GLY A 91 4.38 -0.73 12.44
N SER A 92 5.35 -1.59 12.75
CA SER A 92 5.80 -2.63 11.80
C SER A 92 5.28 -3.99 12.25
N LEU A 93 4.77 -4.77 11.29
CA LEU A 93 4.35 -6.14 11.53
C LEU A 93 5.62 -7.00 11.70
N LEU A 94 5.86 -7.49 12.92
CA LEU A 94 7.18 -8.01 13.26
C LEU A 94 7.47 -9.35 12.55
N GLY A 95 8.44 -9.33 11.64
CA GLY A 95 9.19 -10.49 11.15
C GLY A 95 10.69 -10.19 11.21
N ILE A 96 11.32 -10.46 12.36
CA ILE A 96 12.77 -10.52 12.60
C ILE A 96 13.59 -9.30 12.12
N ALA A 97 13.61 -8.23 12.93
CA ALA A 97 14.77 -7.35 13.04
C ALA A 97 14.85 -6.82 14.49
N MET A 98 15.76 -7.41 15.27
CA MET A 98 16.13 -6.94 16.60
C MET A 98 17.16 -5.82 16.42
N GLU A 99 16.70 -4.59 16.21
CA GLU A 99 17.56 -3.43 16.48
C GLU A 99 17.54 -3.16 17.99
N GLU A 100 18.73 -3.00 18.56
CA GLU A 100 18.91 -2.69 19.97
C GLU A 100 18.20 -1.38 20.34
N PRO A 101 17.49 -1.30 21.48
CA PRO A 101 16.82 -0.08 21.89
C PRO A 101 17.88 0.98 22.22
N THR A 102 18.05 1.97 21.35
CA THR A 102 18.70 3.22 21.76
C THR A 102 17.80 3.88 22.80
N GLU A 103 18.37 4.28 23.95
CA GLU A 103 17.70 4.78 25.17
C GLU A 103 16.77 6.01 24.98
N LYS A 104 16.57 6.48 23.73
CA LYS A 104 15.74 7.63 23.37
C LYS A 104 14.47 7.28 22.58
N LEU A 105 14.25 6.01 22.21
CA LEU A 105 12.98 5.57 21.63
C LEU A 105 12.01 5.22 22.76
N GLY A 106 10.78 5.72 22.71
CA GLY A 106 9.76 5.42 23.71
C GLY A 106 9.39 3.94 23.79
N PHE A 107 8.44 3.60 24.66
CA PHE A 107 8.10 2.22 24.95
C PHE A 107 7.48 1.52 23.73
N ALA A 108 7.95 0.29 23.46
CA ALA A 108 7.35 -0.57 22.45
C ALA A 108 6.02 -1.12 22.99
N GLU A 109 4.93 -0.87 22.26
CA GLU A 109 3.64 -1.50 22.50
C GLU A 109 3.44 -2.68 21.55
N TYR A 110 2.85 -3.75 22.07
CA TYR A 110 2.58 -4.96 21.32
C TYR A 110 1.07 -5.18 21.23
N GLN A 111 0.58 -5.33 20.00
CA GLN A 111 -0.82 -5.55 19.73
C GLN A 111 -1.02 -6.87 18.98
N LEU A 112 -1.68 -7.84 19.62
CA LEU A 112 -2.19 -9.01 18.92
C LEU A 112 -3.35 -8.59 18.01
N SER A 113 -3.17 -8.83 16.70
CA SER A 113 -4.04 -8.32 15.65
C SER A 113 -4.54 -9.46 14.77
N GLN A 114 -5.82 -9.41 14.41
CA GLN A 114 -6.38 -10.33 13.43
C GLN A 114 -5.92 -9.89 12.04
N CYS A 115 -5.33 -10.82 11.28
CA CYS A 115 -5.04 -10.64 9.87
C CYS A 115 -6.09 -11.36 9.03
N LEU A 116 -6.55 -10.69 7.96
CA LEU A 116 -7.56 -11.22 7.04
C LEU A 116 -7.00 -11.21 5.62
N PRO A 117 -7.21 -12.28 4.83
CA PRO A 117 -6.85 -12.26 3.41
C PRO A 117 -7.58 -11.12 2.71
N LEU A 118 -6.85 -10.33 1.90
CA LEU A 118 -7.43 -9.19 1.18
C LEU A 118 -8.64 -9.62 0.34
N TYR A 119 -8.55 -10.77 -0.33
CA TYR A 119 -9.64 -11.31 -1.12
C TYR A 119 -10.91 -11.56 -0.29
N THR A 120 -10.78 -12.02 0.97
CA THR A 120 -11.94 -12.20 1.87
C THR A 120 -12.64 -10.88 2.16
N LEU A 121 -11.88 -9.82 2.44
CA LEU A 121 -12.43 -8.47 2.66
C LEU A 121 -13.14 -7.95 1.41
N LEU A 122 -12.52 -8.11 0.23
CA LEU A 122 -13.11 -7.70 -1.05
C LEU A 122 -14.40 -8.46 -1.35
N LYS A 123 -14.43 -9.79 -1.12
CA LYS A 123 -15.66 -10.59 -1.32
C LYS A 123 -16.78 -10.20 -0.39
N ALA A 124 -16.49 -9.84 0.86
CA ALA A 124 -17.50 -9.32 1.78
C ALA A 124 -18.13 -8.00 1.28
N ILE A 125 -17.36 -7.18 0.56
CA ILE A 125 -17.82 -5.93 -0.07
C ILE A 125 -18.49 -6.20 -1.44
N GLY A 126 -18.38 -7.41 -1.98
CA GLY A 126 -18.91 -7.76 -3.30
C GLY A 126 -18.01 -7.31 -4.46
N LYS A 127 -16.69 -7.25 -4.25
CA LYS A 127 -15.70 -6.88 -5.26
C LYS A 127 -14.80 -8.05 -5.64
N ASP A 128 -14.61 -8.24 -6.94
CA ASP A 128 -13.58 -9.11 -7.54
C ASP A 128 -12.57 -8.30 -8.38
N HIS A 129 -12.81 -7.01 -8.55
CA HIS A 129 -11.98 -6.07 -9.29
C HIS A 129 -11.74 -4.82 -8.45
N VAL A 130 -10.51 -4.30 -8.52
CA VAL A 130 -10.07 -3.08 -7.84
C VAL A 130 -9.26 -2.22 -8.81
N ASP A 131 -9.61 -0.95 -8.94
CA ASP A 131 -8.93 -0.04 -9.87
C ASP A 131 -7.55 0.39 -9.35
N LEU A 132 -7.41 0.57 -8.02
CA LEU A 132 -6.16 0.96 -7.38
C LEU A 132 -6.00 0.27 -6.02
N ILE A 133 -4.83 -0.34 -5.78
CA ILE A 133 -4.41 -0.75 -4.44
C ILE A 133 -3.16 0.01 -4.03
N SER A 134 -3.24 0.74 -2.93
CA SER A 134 -2.09 1.24 -2.17
C SER A 134 -1.78 0.23 -1.07
N LEU A 135 -0.60 -0.39 -1.14
CA LEU A 135 -0.12 -1.42 -0.22
C LEU A 135 1.13 -0.91 0.49
N ASP A 136 0.95 -0.45 1.72
CA ASP A 136 2.00 -0.05 2.65
C ASP A 136 1.65 -0.69 4.00
N VAL A 137 2.23 -1.86 4.27
CA VAL A 137 1.94 -2.66 5.46
C VAL A 137 3.20 -2.88 6.29
N GLU A 138 4.13 -1.93 6.18
CA GLU A 138 5.35 -1.79 6.97
C GLU A 138 6.19 -3.09 7.03
N GLY A 139 6.39 -3.70 5.84
CA GLY A 139 7.31 -4.83 5.61
C GLY A 139 6.64 -6.18 5.31
N ALA A 140 5.31 -6.26 5.37
CA ALA A 140 4.56 -7.48 5.11
C ALA A 140 4.11 -7.64 3.64
N GLU A 141 4.51 -6.73 2.74
CA GLU A 141 3.98 -6.60 1.38
C GLU A 141 4.14 -7.89 0.59
N MET A 142 5.35 -8.48 0.60
CA MET A 142 5.62 -9.73 -0.12
C MET A 142 4.81 -10.91 0.41
N GLY A 143 4.56 -10.97 1.73
CA GLY A 143 3.72 -12.00 2.33
C GLY A 143 2.27 -11.86 1.86
N VAL A 144 1.74 -10.64 1.91
CA VAL A 144 0.38 -10.33 1.41
C VAL A 144 0.28 -10.69 -0.06
N LEU A 145 1.18 -10.20 -0.91
CA LEU A 145 1.16 -10.41 -2.36
C LEU A 145 1.25 -11.90 -2.76
N LYS A 146 2.07 -12.69 -2.04
CA LYS A 146 2.17 -14.15 -2.25
C LYS A 146 0.90 -14.91 -1.84
N SER A 147 0.14 -14.38 -0.89
CA SER A 147 -1.12 -15.01 -0.43
C SER A 147 -2.31 -14.77 -1.37
N LEU A 148 -2.20 -13.82 -2.31
CA LEU A 148 -3.32 -13.41 -3.15
C LEU A 148 -3.75 -14.51 -4.14
N PRO A 149 -5.06 -14.76 -4.29
CA PRO A 149 -5.57 -15.61 -5.34
C PRO A 149 -5.65 -14.82 -6.66
N TRP A 150 -4.50 -14.60 -7.31
CA TRP A 150 -4.37 -13.79 -8.54
C TRP A 150 -5.32 -14.17 -9.70
N HIS A 151 -5.84 -15.39 -9.71
CA HIS A 151 -6.82 -15.86 -10.71
C HIS A 151 -8.28 -15.55 -10.35
N LYS A 152 -8.56 -15.08 -9.13
CA LYS A 152 -9.92 -14.77 -8.64
C LYS A 152 -10.18 -13.28 -8.47
N MET A 153 -9.14 -12.46 -8.48
CA MET A 153 -9.26 -11.01 -8.37
C MET A 153 -8.34 -10.32 -9.35
N THR A 154 -8.73 -9.11 -9.73
CA THR A 154 -7.94 -8.29 -10.64
C THR A 154 -7.71 -6.90 -10.08
N VAL A 155 -6.54 -6.35 -10.39
CA VAL A 155 -6.15 -5.00 -9.95
C VAL A 155 -5.56 -4.27 -11.13
N ASP A 156 -5.99 -3.05 -11.40
CA ASP A 156 -5.49 -2.28 -12.54
C ASP A 156 -4.20 -1.54 -12.21
N VAL A 157 -4.11 -0.93 -11.03
CA VAL A 157 -2.92 -0.21 -10.56
C VAL A 157 -2.55 -0.66 -9.17
N TRP A 158 -1.27 -0.99 -8.99
CA TRP A 158 -0.67 -1.19 -7.68
C TRP A 158 0.26 -0.02 -7.36
N MET A 159 0.15 0.50 -6.14
CA MET A 159 1.15 1.34 -5.49
C MET A 159 1.66 0.55 -4.28
N ILE A 160 2.95 0.23 -4.23
CA ILE A 160 3.51 -0.68 -3.23
C ILE A 160 4.77 -0.07 -2.61
N GLU A 161 4.82 0.06 -1.29
CA GLU A 161 6.07 0.35 -0.57
C GLU A 161 6.82 -0.97 -0.35
N HIS A 162 7.80 -1.29 -1.21
CA HIS A 162 8.59 -2.53 -1.11
C HIS A 162 10.06 -2.22 -0.88
N ARG A 163 10.63 -2.78 0.19
CA ARG A 163 12.05 -2.62 0.52
C ARG A 163 12.83 -3.88 0.18
N SER A 164 14.02 -3.69 -0.38
CA SER A 164 14.93 -4.80 -0.69
C SER A 164 15.48 -5.40 0.61
N ILE A 165 15.67 -6.71 0.63
CA ILE A 165 16.32 -7.43 1.74
C ILE A 165 17.74 -7.79 1.31
N ASN A 166 18.75 -7.42 2.11
CA ASN A 166 20.14 -7.75 1.82
C ASN A 166 20.48 -9.19 2.26
N GLN A 167 21.72 -9.64 2.01
CA GLN A 167 22.14 -11.01 2.36
C GLN A 167 22.11 -11.29 3.88
N GLU A 168 22.15 -10.24 4.71
CA GLU A 168 22.05 -10.35 6.17
C GLU A 168 20.60 -10.27 6.68
N GLY A 169 19.61 -10.10 5.80
CA GLY A 169 18.21 -9.96 6.17
C GLY A 169 17.76 -8.53 6.46
N ASN A 170 18.62 -7.53 6.27
CA ASN A 170 18.30 -6.13 6.55
C ASN A 170 17.54 -5.48 5.40
N LEU A 171 16.52 -4.67 5.73
CA LEU A 171 15.76 -3.88 4.78
C LEU A 171 16.55 -2.64 4.34
N PHE A 172 16.57 -2.35 3.04
CA PHE A 172 17.20 -1.15 2.50
C PHE A 172 16.51 -0.62 1.22
N ASN A 173 16.65 0.68 0.98
CA ASN A 173 15.99 1.37 -0.13
C ASN A 173 16.84 1.26 -1.41
N GLN A 174 16.67 0.16 -2.13
CA GLN A 174 17.17 -0.02 -3.49
C GLN A 174 16.10 -0.64 -4.37
N LEU A 175 16.17 -0.33 -5.66
CA LEU A 175 15.35 -0.96 -6.68
C LEU A 175 15.58 -2.47 -6.71
N ASP A 176 14.51 -3.23 -6.47
CA ASP A 176 14.50 -4.69 -6.50
C ASP A 176 14.10 -5.16 -7.91
N GLN A 177 15.09 -5.51 -8.72
CA GLN A 177 14.86 -5.99 -10.08
C GLN A 177 14.09 -7.32 -10.10
N ASN A 178 14.28 -8.17 -9.10
CA ASN A 178 13.54 -9.44 -9.04
C ASN A 178 12.06 -9.19 -8.74
N PHE A 179 11.76 -8.21 -7.88
CA PHE A 179 10.39 -7.79 -7.61
C PHE A 179 9.70 -7.22 -8.86
N ILE A 180 10.40 -6.38 -9.63
CA ILE A 180 9.90 -5.84 -10.90
C ILE A 180 9.63 -6.98 -11.89
N SER A 181 10.62 -7.85 -12.16
CA SER A 181 10.45 -8.97 -13.09
C SER A 181 9.36 -9.94 -12.65
N TRP A 182 9.16 -10.11 -11.34
CA TRP A 182 8.05 -10.89 -10.82
C TRP A 182 6.69 -10.25 -11.15
N PHE A 183 6.52 -8.94 -10.94
CA PHE A 183 5.30 -8.23 -11.33
C PHE A 183 5.07 -8.25 -12.85
N GLU A 184 6.13 -8.15 -13.65
CA GLU A 184 6.06 -8.28 -15.10
C GLU A 184 5.56 -9.67 -15.54
N SER A 185 6.01 -10.72 -14.87
CA SER A 185 5.53 -12.08 -15.11
C SER A 185 4.04 -12.26 -14.79
N LEU A 186 3.47 -11.40 -13.94
CA LEU A 186 2.03 -11.35 -13.63
C LEU A 186 1.23 -10.49 -14.63
N GLY A 187 1.88 -9.92 -15.64
CA GLY A 187 1.22 -9.10 -16.66
C GLY A 187 1.04 -7.64 -16.28
N TYR A 188 1.98 -7.06 -15.53
CA TYR A 188 2.02 -5.64 -15.20
C TYR A 188 3.27 -4.98 -15.78
N ASN A 189 3.21 -3.68 -16.05
CA ASN A 189 4.39 -2.87 -16.38
C ASN A 189 4.70 -1.90 -15.24
N LEU A 190 5.99 -1.73 -14.92
CA LEU A 190 6.44 -0.65 -14.05
C LEU A 190 6.17 0.69 -14.76
N TYR A 191 5.41 1.56 -14.10
CA TYR A 191 5.07 2.89 -14.61
C TYR A 191 5.94 3.98 -13.99
N ALA A 192 6.21 3.86 -12.69
CA ALA A 192 7.06 4.79 -11.95
C ALA A 192 7.62 4.12 -10.69
N GLU A 193 8.82 4.52 -10.31
CA GLU A 193 9.43 4.17 -9.04
C GLU A 193 9.96 5.41 -8.32
N ARG A 194 9.89 5.42 -6.99
CA ARG A 194 10.48 6.48 -6.16
C ARG A 194 11.60 5.92 -5.30
N TRP A 195 12.80 5.93 -5.86
CA TRP A 195 14.03 5.40 -5.28
C TRP A 195 14.26 5.71 -3.79
N SER A 196 13.97 6.95 -3.35
CA SER A 196 14.20 7.35 -1.96
C SER A 196 13.20 6.77 -0.95
N TYR A 197 12.05 6.28 -1.42
CA TYR A 197 10.93 5.84 -0.58
C TYR A 197 10.49 4.40 -0.86
N SER A 198 11.15 3.70 -1.80
CA SER A 198 10.82 2.30 -2.10
C SER A 198 9.39 2.11 -2.64
N ASP A 199 8.79 3.16 -3.21
CA ASP A 199 7.47 3.11 -3.82
C ASP A 199 7.53 2.64 -5.27
N TYR A 200 6.77 1.59 -5.61
CA TYR A 200 6.59 1.08 -6.97
C TYR A 200 5.17 1.33 -7.44
N VAL A 201 5.01 1.77 -8.68
CA VAL A 201 3.72 1.87 -9.35
C VAL A 201 3.69 0.90 -10.53
N PHE A 202 2.88 -0.14 -10.42
CA PHE A 202 2.66 -1.12 -11.49
C PHE A 202 1.28 -0.94 -12.10
N ILE A 203 1.19 -1.03 -13.43
CA ILE A 203 -0.08 -0.92 -14.16
C ILE A 203 -0.29 -2.19 -14.98
N ARG A 204 -1.48 -2.79 -14.84
CA ARG A 204 -1.85 -4.02 -15.53
C ARG A 204 -1.97 -3.83 -17.04
N ASN A 205 -1.35 -4.74 -17.79
CA ASN A 205 -1.29 -4.67 -19.24
C ASN A 205 -2.67 -4.75 -19.88
N GLY A 206 -2.91 -3.95 -20.93
CA GLY A 206 -4.15 -3.98 -21.72
C GLY A 206 -5.36 -3.35 -21.05
N THR A 207 -5.17 -2.65 -19.92
CA THR A 207 -6.24 -1.88 -19.27
C THR A 207 -6.33 -0.47 -19.88
N PRO A 208 -7.49 0.22 -19.80
CA PRO A 208 -7.59 1.60 -20.26
C PRO A 208 -6.61 2.55 -19.56
N VAL A 209 -6.25 2.28 -18.30
CA VAL A 209 -5.25 3.08 -17.58
C VAL A 209 -3.83 2.83 -18.10
N HIS A 210 -3.51 1.61 -18.51
CA HIS A 210 -2.25 1.27 -19.18
C HIS A 210 -2.08 2.02 -20.50
N GLU A 211 -3.09 1.98 -21.37
CA GLU A 211 -3.05 2.67 -22.66
C GLU A 211 -2.81 4.17 -22.50
N ARG A 212 -3.52 4.81 -21.56
CA ARG A 212 -3.30 6.21 -21.22
C ARG A 212 -1.88 6.43 -20.71
N ALA A 213 -1.46 5.69 -19.69
CA ALA A 213 -0.16 5.86 -19.04
C ALA A 213 1.01 5.84 -20.04
N PHE A 214 1.01 4.87 -20.96
CA PHE A 214 2.16 4.63 -21.84
C PHE A 214 2.06 5.34 -23.20
N THR A 215 0.86 5.74 -23.65
CA THR A 215 0.72 6.59 -24.85
C THR A 215 1.18 8.03 -24.55
N PHE A 216 0.88 8.56 -23.36
CA PHE A 216 1.34 9.88 -22.93
C PHE A 216 2.87 9.98 -22.73
N GLN A 217 3.54 8.89 -22.31
CA GLN A 217 5.01 8.88 -22.19
C GLN A 217 5.70 8.89 -23.56
N ASN A 218 5.20 8.12 -24.53
CA ASN A 218 5.76 8.08 -25.88
C ASN A 218 5.61 9.43 -26.62
N GLY A 219 4.48 10.12 -26.47
CA GLY A 219 4.28 11.45 -27.06
C GLY A 219 5.22 12.53 -26.51
N LYS A 220 5.62 12.47 -25.22
CA LYS A 220 6.61 13.37 -24.62
C LYS A 220 8.06 13.09 -25.08
N LEU A 221 8.37 11.84 -25.42
CA LEU A 221 9.66 11.44 -25.97
C LEU A 221 9.80 11.88 -27.43
N GLU A 222 8.74 11.77 -28.25
CA GLU A 222 8.73 12.25 -29.63
C GLU A 222 8.76 13.78 -29.71
N SER A 223 8.04 14.49 -28.85
CA SER A 223 8.10 15.97 -28.82
C SER A 223 9.47 16.51 -28.43
N LYS A 224 10.29 15.74 -27.69
CA LYS A 224 11.69 16.11 -27.38
C LYS A 224 12.66 15.78 -28.51
N LYS A 225 12.35 14.81 -29.38
CA LYS A 225 13.17 14.49 -30.56
C LYS A 225 12.97 15.49 -31.71
N ASN A 226 11.82 16.15 -31.77
CA ASN A 226 11.52 17.16 -32.81
C ASN A 226 11.94 18.60 -32.45
N ILE A 227 12.70 18.80 -31.38
CA ILE A 227 13.29 20.10 -30.98
C ILE A 227 14.83 20.04 -31.11
N GLY A 228 15.35 19.12 -31.92
CA GLY A 228 16.77 19.01 -32.27
C GLY A 228 17.08 19.60 -33.63
#